data_AF-A0A947VDQ5-F1
#
_entry.id   AF-A0A947VDQ5-F1
#
_cell.length_a   1.000
_cell.length_b   1.000
_cell.length_c   1.000
_cell.angle_alpha   90.00
_cell.angle_beta   90.00
_cell.angle_gamma   90.00
#
_symmetry.space_group_name_H-M   'P 1'
#
loop_
_entity.id
_entity.type
_entity.pdbx_description
1 polymer ?
#
loop_
_entity_poly.entity_id
_entity_poly.type
_entity_poly.pdbx_seq_one_letter_code
_entity_poly.pdbx_strand_id
1 'polypeptide(L)'
;MAFSQETIDQAWRRAGGKCECTLKNCGHTGRCNKVLDPRNSTLGKKWYAHHVVSQDAGGSDGLDNCLILCVGCHENTGSYGG
;
A
#
# COMPACT_ATOMS: atom_id res chain seq x y z
N MET A 1 13.00 8.37 -0.47
CA MET A 1 12.79 8.20 -1.92
C MET A 1 11.45 7.53 -2.15
N ALA A 2 10.79 7.86 -3.25
CA ALA A 2 9.46 7.36 -3.58
C ALA A 2 9.55 6.33 -4.72
N PHE A 3 8.62 5.38 -4.75
CA PHE A 3 8.53 4.40 -5.83
C PHE A 3 8.42 5.08 -7.21
N SER A 4 8.98 4.43 -8.23
CA SER A 4 8.75 4.82 -9.62
C SER A 4 7.28 4.60 -10.02
N GLN A 5 6.78 5.35 -11.00
CA GLN A 5 5.42 5.15 -11.52
C GLN A 5 5.24 3.73 -12.10
N GLU A 6 6.27 3.16 -12.72
CA GLU A 6 6.24 1.79 -13.22
C GLU A 6 6.05 0.78 -12.09
N THR A 7 6.78 0.93 -10.98
CA THR A 7 6.64 0.08 -9.79
C THR A 7 5.22 0.18 -9.23
N ILE A 8 4.66 1.40 -9.16
CA ILE A 8 3.30 1.63 -8.67
C ILE A 8 2.27 0.97 -9.59
N ASP A 9 2.40 1.11 -10.91
CA ASP A 9 1.48 0.53 -11.88
C ASP A 9 1.52 -1.01 -11.86
N GLN A 10 2.71 -1.60 -11.73
CA GLN A 10 2.88 -3.04 -11.57
C GLN A 10 2.28 -3.54 -10.25
N ALA A 11 2.53 -2.83 -9.15
CA ALA A 11 1.95 -3.15 -7.84
C ALA A 11 0.42 -3.01 -7.87
N TRP A 12 -0.12 -2.01 -8.54
CA TRP A 12 -1.56 -1.83 -8.74
C TRP A 12 -2.20 -2.98 -9.52
N ARG A 13 -1.56 -3.42 -10.60
CA ARG A 13 -2.01 -4.58 -11.39
C ARG A 13 -2.00 -5.85 -10.54
N ARG A 14 -0.96 -6.08 -9.74
CA ARG A 14 -0.87 -7.19 -8.78
C ARG A 14 -1.97 -7.11 -7.71
N ALA A 15 -2.23 -5.91 -7.20
CA ALA A 15 -3.24 -5.65 -6.19
C ALA A 15 -4.66 -5.91 -6.73
N GLY A 16 -4.87 -5.78 -8.04
CA GLY A 16 -6.17 -6.00 -8.69
C GLY A 16 -7.24 -5.00 -8.23
N GLY A 17 -6.83 -3.77 -7.89
CA GLY A 17 -7.71 -2.74 -7.34
C GLY A 17 -8.20 -3.03 -5.91
N LYS A 18 -7.47 -3.84 -5.14
CA LYS A 18 -7.81 -4.15 -3.75
C LYS A 18 -6.63 -3.94 -2.82
N CYS A 19 -6.91 -3.49 -1.60
CA CYS A 19 -5.93 -3.34 -0.54
C CYS A 19 -5.16 -4.65 -0.29
N GLU A 20 -3.83 -4.53 -0.22
CA GLU A 20 -2.87 -5.62 0.02
C GLU A 20 -2.45 -5.75 1.48
N CYS A 21 -3.05 -4.96 2.39
CA CYS A 21 -2.72 -5.04 3.81
C CYS A 21 -2.98 -6.44 4.37
N THR A 22 -1.98 -6.99 5.06
CA THR A 22 -2.04 -8.26 5.81
C THR A 22 -1.69 -8.06 7.29
N LEU A 23 -1.50 -6.81 7.73
CA LEU A 23 -1.13 -6.50 9.10
C LEU A 23 -2.25 -6.90 10.07
N LYS A 24 -1.85 -7.56 11.17
CA LYS A 24 -2.79 -8.03 12.20
C LYS A 24 -3.31 -6.91 13.11
N ASN A 25 -2.63 -5.76 13.14
CA ASN A 25 -3.05 -4.59 13.92
C ASN A 25 -4.17 -3.79 13.25
N CYS A 26 -4.54 -4.13 12.00
CA CYS A 26 -5.66 -3.53 11.30
C CYS A 26 -6.97 -4.27 11.65
N GLY A 27 -8.10 -3.58 11.52
CA GLY A 27 -9.44 -4.13 11.83
C GLY A 27 -9.98 -5.18 10.85
N HIS A 28 -9.13 -5.97 10.19
CA HIS A 28 -9.52 -7.02 9.23
C HIS A 28 -8.84 -8.35 9.55
N THR A 29 -9.55 -9.46 9.29
CA THR A 29 -9.00 -10.81 9.45
C THR A 29 -8.40 -11.27 8.11
N GLY A 30 -7.07 -11.38 8.04
CA GLY A 30 -6.36 -11.74 6.81
C GLY A 30 -6.08 -10.54 5.91
N ARG A 31 -6.19 -10.69 4.58
CA ARG A 31 -6.00 -9.58 3.63
C ARG A 31 -7.20 -8.63 3.68
N CYS A 32 -6.95 -7.32 3.77
CA CYS A 32 -8.01 -6.30 3.85
C CYS A 32 -9.04 -6.38 2.71
N ASN A 33 -8.59 -6.62 1.46
CA ASN A 33 -9.43 -6.78 0.27
C ASN A 33 -10.39 -5.62 -0.06
N LYS A 34 -10.30 -4.47 0.63
CA LYS A 34 -11.10 -3.29 0.36
C LYS A 34 -10.86 -2.80 -1.08
N VAL A 35 -11.95 -2.54 -1.80
CA VAL A 35 -11.90 -2.06 -3.19
C VAL A 35 -11.40 -0.63 -3.22
N LEU A 36 -10.45 -0.38 -4.11
CA LEU A 36 -9.74 0.89 -4.29
C LEU A 36 -10.11 1.51 -5.64
N ASP A 37 -9.97 2.82 -5.75
CA ASP A 37 -10.23 3.55 -7.00
C ASP A 37 -8.98 3.56 -7.89
N PRO A 38 -9.02 3.01 -9.12
CA PRO A 38 -7.89 3.07 -10.05
C PRO A 38 -7.44 4.47 -10.41
N ARG A 39 -8.29 5.49 -10.28
CA ARG A 39 -7.93 6.89 -10.52
C ARG A 39 -7.38 7.60 -9.28
N ASN A 40 -7.42 6.94 -8.12
CA ASN A 40 -7.04 7.49 -6.82
C ASN A 40 -7.69 8.86 -6.50
N SER A 41 -8.89 9.13 -7.02
CA SER A 41 -9.54 10.44 -6.93
C SER A 41 -10.83 10.41 -6.10
N THR A 42 -11.44 9.23 -5.95
CA THR A 42 -12.68 9.04 -5.20
C THR A 42 -12.44 9.09 -3.70
N LEU A 43 -13.11 10.01 -3.02
CA LEU A 43 -13.11 10.12 -1.56
C LEU A 43 -13.58 8.79 -0.93
N GLY A 44 -12.82 8.25 0.03
CA GLY A 44 -13.11 6.97 0.68
C GLY A 44 -12.61 5.71 -0.04
N LYS A 45 -12.13 5.84 -1.29
CA LYS A 45 -11.48 4.75 -2.06
C LYS A 45 -10.04 5.08 -2.47
N LYS A 46 -9.48 6.16 -1.90
CA LYS A 46 -8.07 6.52 -2.05
C LYS A 46 -7.15 5.44 -1.51
N TRP A 47 -5.96 5.40 -2.08
CA TRP A 47 -4.91 4.45 -1.76
C TRP A 47 -3.53 5.07 -1.88
N TYR A 48 -2.56 4.43 -1.25
CA TYR A 48 -1.17 4.82 -1.23
C TYR A 48 -0.27 3.61 -1.46
N ALA A 49 0.85 3.83 -2.14
CA ALA A 49 1.92 2.86 -2.23
C ALA A 49 2.76 2.94 -0.94
N HIS A 50 3.10 1.80 -0.35
CA HIS A 50 3.82 1.71 0.91
C HIS A 50 4.96 0.70 0.82
N HIS A 51 6.10 1.01 1.46
CA HIS A 51 7.22 0.09 1.55
C HIS A 51 6.97 -1.00 2.62
N VAL A 52 7.13 -2.28 2.27
CA VAL A 52 7.07 -3.39 3.25
C VAL A 52 8.17 -3.23 4.30
N VAL A 53 9.38 -2.96 3.83
CA VAL A 53 10.57 -2.61 4.59
C VAL A 53 10.90 -1.16 4.27
N SER A 54 10.92 -0.29 5.27
CA SER A 54 11.24 1.12 5.07
C SER A 54 12.64 1.30 4.47
N GLN A 55 12.85 2.40 3.76
CA GLN A 55 14.14 2.71 3.17
C GLN A 55 15.23 2.92 4.23
N ASP A 56 14.88 3.51 5.38
CA ASP A 56 15.77 3.67 6.53
C ASP A 56 16.24 2.32 7.10
N ALA A 57 15.42 1.27 6.95
CA ALA A 57 15.77 -0.10 7.30
C ALA A 57 16.47 -0.87 6.15
N GLY A 58 16.84 -0.18 5.06
CA GLY A 58 17.49 -0.77 3.88
C GLY A 58 16.54 -1.32 2.82
N GLY A 59 15.25 -0.99 2.87
CA GLY A 59 14.26 -1.40 1.88
C GLY A 59 14.48 -0.76 0.50
N SER A 60 14.26 -1.55 -0.56
CA SER A 60 14.39 -1.11 -1.95
C SER A 60 13.11 -0.46 -2.49
N ASP A 61 13.18 0.22 -3.64
CA ASP A 61 12.01 0.70 -4.39
C ASP A 61 11.46 -0.35 -5.38
N GLY A 62 11.77 -1.63 -5.12
CA GLY A 62 11.35 -2.77 -5.93
C GLY A 62 9.86 -3.10 -5.80
N LEU A 63 9.32 -3.81 -6.79
CA LEU A 63 7.94 -4.28 -6.81
C LEU A 63 7.61 -5.18 -5.61
N ASP A 64 8.56 -6.00 -5.18
CA ASP A 64 8.45 -6.89 -4.02
C ASP A 64 8.29 -6.11 -2.71
N ASN A 65 8.85 -4.90 -2.63
CA ASN A 65 8.77 -4.03 -1.47
C ASN A 65 7.63 -3.00 -1.56
N CYS A 66 6.92 -2.91 -2.68
CA CYS A 66 5.81 -1.97 -2.89
C CYS A 66 4.47 -2.62 -2.57
N LEU A 67 3.68 -2.07 -1.65
CA LEU A 67 2.31 -2.51 -1.30
C LEU A 67 1.28 -1.44 -1.64
N ILE A 68 0.12 -1.86 -2.16
CA ILE A 68 -1.03 -0.96 -2.36
C ILE A 68 -1.97 -1.04 -1.16
N LEU A 69 -2.07 0.06 -0.40
CA LEU A 69 -2.86 0.12 0.83
C LEU A 69 -4.00 1.14 0.71
N CYS A 70 -5.17 0.81 1.28
CA CYS A 70 -6.20 1.82 1.51
C CYS A 70 -5.73 2.81 2.59
N VAL A 71 -6.28 4.04 2.59
CA VAL A 71 -5.91 5.10 3.55
C VAL A 71 -5.85 4.59 5.00
N GLY A 72 -6.91 3.94 5.48
CA GLY A 72 -6.95 3.46 6.87
C GLY A 72 -5.93 2.35 7.17
N CYS A 73 -5.56 1.51 6.19
CA CYS A 73 -4.48 0.53 6.40
C CYS A 73 -3.12 1.22 6.37
N HIS A 74 -2.94 2.22 5.50
CA HIS A 74 -1.72 3.01 5.41
C HIS A 74 -1.44 3.76 6.72
N GLU A 75 -2.45 4.35 7.34
CA GLU A 75 -2.34 5.02 8.65
C GLU A 75 -1.98 4.07 9.80
N ASN A 76 -2.30 2.77 9.68
CA ASN A 76 -1.97 1.75 10.67
C ASN A 76 -0.59 1.12 10.46
N THR A 77 0.12 1.48 9.38
CA THR A 77 1.51 1.05 9.19
C THR A 77 2.41 1.82 10.16
N GLY A 78 3.29 1.11 10.88
CA GLY A 78 4.17 1.71 11.89
C GLY A 78 5.21 2.69 11.33
N SER A 79 5.34 2.77 10.01
CA SER A 79 6.17 3.73 9.27
C SER A 79 5.46 5.07 9.01
N TYR A 80 4.17 5.19 9.37
CA TYR A 80 3.43 6.45 9.27
C TYR A 80 3.75 7.34 10.49
N GLY A 81 4.58 8.37 10.27
CA GLY A 81 4.92 9.36 11.30
C GLY A 81 6.28 9.18 11.98
N GLY A 82 7.29 8.68 11.26
CA GLY A 82 8.70 8.82 11.66
C GLY A 82 9.24 10.21 11.38
#